data_AF-A0ABD0RG76-F1
#
_entry.id   AF-A0ABD0RG76-F1
#
_cell.length_a   1.000
_cell.length_b   1.000
_cell.length_c   1.000
_cell.angle_alpha   90.00
_cell.angle_beta   90.00
_cell.angle_gamma   90.00
#
_symmetry.space_group_name_H-M   'P 1'
#
loop_
_entity.id
_entity.type
_entity.pdbx_description
1 polymer ?
#
loop_
_entity_poly.entity_id
_entity_poly.type
_entity_poly.pdbx_seq_one_letter_code
_entity_poly.pdbx_strand_id
1 'polypeptide(L)'
;VEESDEPDITGTPLALVMEVTENTGPVCFSPAKTAVVVEDEFVLSDIPTFPEAFVLLFGLMYALHLDYPRKLIHTFTFIQKMLMGLDD
;
A
#
# COMPACT_ATOMS: atom_id res chain seq x y z
N VAL A 1 29.79 4.52 -20.32
CA VAL A 1 28.71 3.67 -19.79
C VAL A 1 27.89 4.65 -18.98
N GLU A 2 26.70 5.01 -19.45
CA GLU A 2 25.84 5.90 -18.66
C GLU A 2 25.43 5.10 -17.43
N GLU A 3 25.92 5.52 -16.28
CA GLU A 3 25.39 5.11 -14.98
C GLU A 3 23.93 5.56 -15.01
N SER A 4 23.02 4.63 -15.25
CA SER A 4 21.60 4.90 -15.09
C SER A 4 21.41 5.16 -13.61
N ASP A 5 21.24 6.41 -13.21
CA ASP A 5 20.85 6.77 -11.86
C ASP A 5 19.59 5.95 -11.53
N GLU A 6 19.74 4.95 -10.65
CA GLU A 6 18.58 4.22 -10.14
C GLU A 6 17.66 5.22 -9.43
N PRO A 7 16.35 5.22 -9.73
CA PRO A 7 15.44 6.16 -9.10
C PRO A 7 15.46 5.95 -7.59
N ASP A 8 15.67 7.04 -6.83
CA ASP A 8 15.57 7.02 -5.37
C ASP A 8 14.12 6.80 -4.96
N ILE A 9 13.80 5.55 -4.67
CA ILE A 9 12.49 5.09 -4.19
C ILE A 9 12.33 5.27 -2.66
N THR A 10 13.36 5.77 -1.96
CA THR A 10 13.37 5.81 -0.50
C THR A 10 12.34 6.80 0.03
N GLY A 11 11.26 6.27 0.61
CA GLY A 11 10.18 7.10 1.16
C GLY A 11 9.14 7.56 0.13
N THR A 12 8.99 6.82 -0.96
CA THR A 12 7.84 6.90 -1.87
C THR A 12 6.53 6.98 -1.07
N PRO A 13 5.70 8.03 -1.25
CA PRO A 13 4.46 8.16 -0.50
C PRO A 13 3.44 7.13 -1.00
N LEU A 14 2.92 6.35 -0.06
CA LEU A 14 1.94 5.30 -0.27
C LEU A 14 0.69 5.59 0.55
N ALA A 15 -0.49 5.43 -0.04
CA ALA A 15 -1.76 5.58 0.68
C ALA A 15 -2.82 4.57 0.24
N LEU A 16 -3.73 4.28 1.18
CA LEU A 16 -4.97 3.56 0.92
C LEU A 16 -6.13 4.51 1.13
N VAL A 17 -6.96 4.63 0.09
CA VAL A 17 -8.14 5.49 0.11
C VAL A 17 -9.37 4.60 0.19
N MET A 18 -10.34 5.01 1.00
CA MET A 18 -11.62 4.32 1.18
C MET A 18 -12.74 5.28 0.79
N GLU A 19 -13.58 4.87 -0.15
CA GLU A 19 -14.82 5.54 -0.49
C GLU A 19 -15.92 5.03 0.45
N VAL A 20 -16.56 5.93 1.19
CA VAL A 20 -17.60 5.60 2.17
C VAL A 20 -18.92 6.22 1.73
N THR A 21 -19.92 5.40 1.47
CA THR A 21 -21.23 5.84 0.95
C THR A 21 -22.22 6.26 2.03
N GLU A 22 -22.04 5.86 3.29
CA GLU A 22 -22.97 6.18 4.39
C GLU A 22 -22.25 6.45 5.72
N ASN A 23 -22.81 7.36 6.53
CA ASN A 23 -22.31 7.86 7.82
C ASN A 23 -22.24 6.76 8.91
N THR A 24 -21.32 5.82 8.74
CA THR A 24 -21.10 4.69 9.62
C THR A 24 -20.08 5.05 10.70
N GLY A 25 -20.47 5.90 11.65
CA GLY A 25 -19.66 6.23 12.82
C GLY A 25 -18.24 6.78 12.50
N PRO A 26 -17.34 6.86 13.49
CA PRO A 26 -15.98 7.37 13.27
C PRO A 26 -15.08 6.41 12.48
N VAL A 27 -15.48 5.15 12.27
CA VAL A 27 -14.67 4.14 11.55
C VAL A 27 -15.58 3.32 10.64
N CYS A 28 -15.38 3.45 9.32
CA CYS A 28 -16.08 2.64 8.33
C CYS A 28 -15.30 1.33 8.07
N PHE A 29 -15.89 0.21 8.48
CA PHE A 29 -15.33 -1.13 8.24
C PHE A 29 -15.81 -1.77 6.92
N SER A 30 -16.77 -1.14 6.25
CA SER A 30 -17.33 -1.60 4.97
C SER A 30 -17.38 -0.44 3.97
N PRO A 31 -16.20 -0.02 3.45
CA PRO A 31 -16.16 0.99 2.41
C PRO A 31 -16.87 0.48 1.15
N ALA A 32 -17.45 1.38 0.37
CA ALA A 32 -18.06 1.05 -0.91
C ALA A 32 -17.02 0.62 -1.93
N LYS A 33 -15.86 1.29 -1.92
CA LYS A 33 -14.70 1.01 -2.76
C LYS A 33 -13.41 1.44 -2.06
N THR A 34 -12.30 0.92 -2.53
CA THR A 34 -10.96 1.28 -2.07
C THR A 34 -10.01 1.51 -3.23
N ALA A 35 -8.93 2.23 -2.97
CA ALA A 35 -7.92 2.53 -3.98
C ALA A 35 -6.52 2.57 -3.36
N VAL A 36 -5.50 2.27 -4.18
CA VAL A 36 -4.09 2.38 -3.83
C VAL A 36 -3.49 3.58 -4.55
N VAL A 37 -2.84 4.45 -3.79
CA VAL A 37 -2.15 5.63 -4.29
C VAL A 37 -0.64 5.46 -4.08
N VAL A 38 0.13 5.74 -5.12
CA VAL A 38 1.60 5.74 -5.13
C VAL A 38 2.04 7.04 -5.77
N GLU A 39 2.94 7.79 -5.11
CA GLU A 39 3.42 9.10 -5.64
C GLU A 39 2.30 10.09 -5.99
N ASP A 40 1.26 10.16 -5.15
CA ASP A 40 0.09 11.05 -5.34
C ASP A 40 -0.82 10.65 -6.52
N GLU A 41 -0.56 9.52 -7.18
CA GLU A 41 -1.36 9.00 -8.29
C GLU A 41 -2.14 7.74 -7.90
N PHE A 42 -3.40 7.65 -8.35
CA PHE A 42 -4.25 6.48 -8.16
C PHE A 42 -3.81 5.35 -9.11
N VAL A 43 -2.91 4.49 -8.65
CA VAL A 43 -2.39 3.37 -9.45
C VAL A 43 -3.42 2.24 -9.58
N LEU A 44 -4.21 1.99 -8.53
CA LEU A 44 -5.29 1.00 -8.56
C LEU A 44 -6.55 1.61 -7.96
N SER A 45 -7.65 1.62 -8.70
CA SER A 45 -8.96 2.14 -8.29
C SER A 45 -10.02 1.03 -8.25
N ASP A 46 -11.17 1.36 -7.67
CA ASP A 46 -12.37 0.51 -7.66
C ASP A 46 -12.17 -0.88 -7.04
N ILE A 47 -11.26 -0.99 -6.06
CA ILE A 47 -10.97 -2.25 -5.37
C ILE A 47 -12.10 -2.54 -4.38
N PRO A 48 -12.71 -3.75 -4.41
CA PRO A 48 -13.92 -4.06 -3.63
C PRO A 48 -13.76 -3.95 -2.12
N THR A 49 -12.60 -4.34 -1.58
CA THR A 49 -12.40 -4.42 -0.13
C THR A 49 -11.05 -3.88 0.32
N PHE A 50 -11.00 -3.34 1.54
CA PHE A 50 -9.76 -2.84 2.14
C PHE A 50 -8.66 -3.92 2.25
N PRO A 51 -8.93 -5.16 2.69
CA PRO A 51 -7.90 -6.21 2.71
C PRO A 51 -7.32 -6.52 1.32
N GLU A 52 -8.15 -6.51 0.27
CA GLU A 52 -7.67 -6.69 -1.11
C GLU A 52 -6.75 -5.54 -1.53
N ALA A 53 -7.15 -4.29 -1.27
CA ALA A 53 -6.31 -3.13 -1.57
C ALA A 53 -4.99 -3.15 -0.79
N PHE A 54 -5.04 -3.63 0.46
CA PHE A 54 -3.85 -3.78 1.29
C PHE A 54 -2.89 -4.85 0.76
N VAL A 55 -3.40 -6.00 0.29
CA VAL A 55 -2.57 -7.04 -0.36
C VAL A 55 -1.99 -6.53 -1.68
N LEU A 56 -2.78 -5.80 -2.47
CA LEU A 56 -2.32 -5.19 -3.73
C LEU A 56 -1.22 -4.15 -3.50
N LEU A 57 -1.31 -3.36 -2.41
CA LEU A 57 -0.24 -2.45 -2.00
C LEU A 57 1.08 -3.20 -1.74
N PHE A 58 1.03 -4.35 -1.06
CA PHE A 58 2.21 -5.21 -0.90
C PHE A 58 2.73 -5.72 -2.24
N GLY A 59 1.84 -6.19 -3.12
CA GLY A 59 2.23 -6.60 -4.47
C GLY A 59 2.94 -5.49 -5.25
N LEU A 60 2.45 -4.25 -5.16
CA LEU A 60 3.08 -3.09 -5.79
C LEU A 60 4.43 -2.74 -5.16
N MET A 61 4.54 -2.76 -3.83
CA MET A 61 5.83 -2.54 -3.16
C MET A 61 6.88 -3.56 -3.64
N TYR A 62 6.52 -4.83 -3.80
CA TYR A 62 7.45 -5.83 -4.33
C TYR A 62 7.73 -5.64 -5.83
N ALA A 63 6.71 -5.37 -6.65
CA ALA A 63 6.85 -5.23 -8.10
C ALA A 63 7.68 -3.99 -8.50
N LEU A 64 7.55 -2.91 -7.73
CA LEU A 64 8.24 -1.64 -7.93
C LEU A 64 9.49 -1.50 -7.04
N HIS A 65 9.85 -2.55 -6.28
CA HIS A 65 10.95 -2.59 -5.34
C HIS A 65 10.89 -1.50 -4.23
N LEU A 66 9.72 -0.97 -3.91
CA LEU A 66 9.57 0.14 -2.96
C LEU A 66 9.92 -0.26 -1.53
N ASP A 67 10.60 0.65 -0.84
CA ASP A 67 10.81 0.52 0.60
C ASP A 67 9.51 0.65 1.39
N TYR A 68 9.46 -0.05 2.52
CA TYR A 68 8.39 0.17 3.47
C TYR A 68 8.42 1.58 4.07
N PRO A 69 7.24 2.20 4.31
CA PRO A 69 7.18 3.52 4.92
C PRO A 69 7.93 3.55 6.25
N ARG A 70 8.94 4.43 6.39
CA ARG A 70 9.83 4.49 7.58
C ARG A 70 9.08 4.51 8.92
N LYS A 71 7.95 5.20 8.98
CA LYS A 71 7.11 5.32 10.19
C LYS A 71 6.38 4.02 10.56
N LEU A 72 6.20 3.12 9.59
CA LEU A 72 5.45 1.87 9.73
C LEU A 72 6.31 0.64 9.41
N ILE A 73 7.63 0.79 9.31
CA ILE A 73 8.57 -0.28 8.94
C ILE A 73 8.32 -1.56 9.75
N HIS A 74 8.18 -1.44 11.07
CA HIS A 74 7.94 -2.60 11.94
C HIS A 74 6.57 -3.25 11.72
N THR A 75 5.54 -2.46 11.42
CA THR A 75 4.20 -2.99 11.12
C THR A 75 4.21 -3.78 9.81
N PHE A 76 4.80 -3.21 8.75
CA PHE A 76 4.91 -3.88 7.45
C PHE A 76 5.80 -5.12 7.54
N THR A 77 6.95 -5.04 8.21
CA THR A 77 7.81 -6.20 8.46
C THR A 77 7.11 -7.30 9.26
N PHE A 78 6.33 -6.95 10.30
CA PHE A 78 5.56 -7.94 11.06
C PHE A 78 4.53 -8.64 10.16
N ILE A 79 3.78 -7.88 9.36
CA ILE A 79 2.78 -8.44 8.45
C ILE A 79 3.45 -9.33 7.41
N GLN A 80 4.54 -8.88 6.79
CA GLN A 80 5.32 -9.69 5.84
C GLN A 80 5.71 -11.03 6.47
N LYS A 81 6.36 -11.01 7.64
CA LYS A 81 6.91 -12.23 8.25
C LYS A 81 5.81 -13.13 8.81
N MET A 82 4.91 -12.57 9.62
CA MET A 82 3.94 -13.34 10.39
C MET A 82 2.65 -13.66 9.64
N LEU A 83 2.21 -12.76 8.75
CA LEU A 83 0.97 -12.96 7.99
C LEU A 83 1.22 -13.53 6.60
N MET A 84 2.26 -13.05 5.90
CA MET A 84 2.58 -13.54 4.55
C MET A 84 3.55 -14.74 4.55
N GLY A 85 4.21 -15.03 5.67
CA GLY A 85 5.19 -16.11 5.75
C GLY A 85 6.46 -15.86 4.92
N LEU A 86 6.74 -14.60 4.61
CA LEU A 86 7.92 -14.16 3.87
C LEU A 86 8.99 -13.77 4.91
N ASP A 87 9.57 -14.78 5.55
CA ASP A 87 10.82 -14.61 6.29
C ASP A 87 11.99 -14.82 5.32
N ASP A 88 12.92 -13.87 5.29
CA ASP A 88 14.15 -13.95 4.49
C ASP A 88 14.99 -15.19 4.83
#